data_AF-A0A0D6EQ30-F1
#
_entry.id   AF-A0A0D6EQ30-F1
#
_cell.length_a   1.000
_cell.length_b   1.000
_cell.length_c   1.000
_cell.angle_alpha   90.00
_cell.angle_beta   90.00
_cell.angle_gamma   90.00
#
_symmetry.space_group_name_H-M   'P 1'
#
loop_
_entity.id
_entity.type
_entity.pdbx_description
1 polymer ?
#
loop_
_entity_poly.entity_id
_entity_poly.type
_entity_poly.pdbx_seq_one_letter_code
_entity_poly.pdbx_strand_id
1 'polypeptide(L)'
;MRLPRLSTSSIPPQRDTADSHASAEAPLLPVSQQRHDDKKARLDRQRHSHHGGQYRSPQRHPLCSSSTIKSHKRQHRLASLAHTSAVFCLAVTSLIAAGVVTWAGWFLYTRHNAYAKAVFAPPMAPRPAQVEALVNAFDLSGRSFPLGTDPSLSVHTNSTSSVPLAAVQAELDSRLLSLALAPTSLACPSLASPPSLAFNATRYSSLPSSGPYLLALNLYNSQSVLPTLARTLLAVADYLGRQNVHISIFENGSTDSTTMGLAHLAAALSAMGVEHTIVSDPRPTDWKRVDRIDQLAVYRNVALAPVQRGLLSSARAFEDVLFINDVFVCPSDALELLWQRKEQDADAACAMDWRESKGVFGRWSKSVKFYDNWVSRSISGNMLRARLDVFSEARDGVAELFDQPGEEPSRDRFRRGLPVPVYSCWNGMLALKAEPFRTTDINPRASQRLGPTGAGGGVGFRTAQAPTRFRSALRSLGECAASECKTLARDFWARGYDRWLIVPTVRATYVQSTYTHPRLLSLISRAQAFLAGEESPDSKSPADPVLAPRIDWSLPEWTAPKNVMCWSWARGFHIDLQWWRMTRERPWRR
;
A
#
# COMPACT_ATOMS: atom_id res chain seq x y z
N MET A 1 -13.34 23.54 44.33
CA MET A 1 -14.46 22.81 44.97
C MET A 1 -13.96 21.48 45.53
N ARG A 2 -14.60 20.94 46.57
CA ARG A 2 -14.38 19.58 47.15
C ARG A 2 -15.26 18.57 46.39
N LEU A 3 -15.10 17.23 46.39
CA LEU A 3 -14.10 16.20 46.76
C LEU A 3 -14.70 14.83 46.27
N PRO A 4 -14.08 13.62 46.39
CA PRO A 4 -12.70 13.22 46.73
C PRO A 4 -12.08 12.22 45.70
N ARG A 5 -10.92 11.62 46.06
CA ARG A 5 -10.41 10.36 45.49
C ARG A 5 -10.98 9.15 46.26
N LEU A 6 -10.96 7.96 45.66
CA LEU A 6 -10.83 6.68 46.37
C LEU A 6 -9.77 5.80 45.68
N SER A 7 -9.20 4.87 46.44
CA SER A 7 -8.10 3.97 46.04
C SER A 7 -8.15 2.67 46.88
N THR A 8 -7.20 1.76 46.66
CA THR A 8 -7.14 0.36 47.16
C THR A 8 -8.11 -0.60 46.43
N SER A 9 -7.86 -1.90 46.35
CA SER A 9 -6.74 -2.70 46.89
C SER A 9 -6.22 -3.74 45.88
N SER A 10 -5.04 -4.30 46.15
CA SER A 10 -4.41 -5.41 45.42
C SER A 10 -4.39 -6.69 46.26
N ILE A 11 -4.38 -7.87 45.61
CA ILE A 11 -3.57 -9.08 45.90
C ILE A 11 -4.06 -10.28 45.01
N PRO A 12 -3.21 -11.29 44.68
CA PRO A 12 -3.50 -12.33 43.68
C PRO A 12 -3.63 -13.75 44.33
N PRO A 13 -3.09 -14.84 43.76
CA PRO A 13 -3.74 -15.73 42.78
C PRO A 13 -3.99 -17.16 43.32
N GLN A 14 -4.69 -18.01 42.53
CA GLN A 14 -4.74 -19.46 42.75
C GLN A 14 -4.51 -20.27 41.47
N ARG A 15 -4.09 -21.53 41.65
CA ARG A 15 -3.76 -22.53 40.62
C ARG A 15 -4.71 -23.73 40.67
N ASP A 16 -4.94 -24.31 39.49
CA ASP A 16 -4.92 -25.74 39.16
C ASP A 16 -5.36 -26.79 40.22
N THR A 17 -6.52 -27.43 39.98
CA THR A 17 -6.65 -28.90 39.88
C THR A 17 -7.89 -29.30 39.06
N ALA A 18 -7.69 -30.17 38.07
CA ALA A 18 -8.34 -31.49 37.88
C ALA A 18 -9.71 -31.76 38.57
N ASP A 19 -10.72 -32.41 37.97
CA ASP A 19 -10.90 -33.07 36.64
C ASP A 19 -12.42 -33.42 36.44
N SER A 20 -13.02 -33.96 35.37
CA SER A 20 -12.55 -34.59 34.10
C SER A 20 -13.66 -34.53 32.99
N HIS A 21 -13.84 -35.63 32.23
CA HIS A 21 -14.88 -36.03 31.25
C HIS A 21 -16.28 -35.35 31.33
N ALA A 22 -17.04 -35.15 30.23
CA ALA A 22 -17.21 -36.04 29.06
C ALA A 22 -17.67 -35.32 27.77
N SER A 23 -17.71 -36.06 26.64
CA SER A 23 -18.00 -35.58 25.29
C SER A 23 -19.49 -35.35 24.96
N ALA A 24 -19.79 -34.37 24.10
CA ALA A 24 -21.01 -34.30 23.29
C ALA A 24 -20.73 -33.53 21.97
N GLU A 25 -21.25 -34.01 20.85
CA GLU A 25 -20.92 -33.52 19.50
C GLU A 25 -22.17 -33.39 18.60
N ALA A 26 -22.15 -32.45 17.65
CA ALA A 26 -23.14 -32.27 16.56
C ALA A 26 -24.60 -31.96 17.02
N PRO A 27 -25.60 -31.83 16.12
CA PRO A 27 -25.58 -31.61 14.66
C PRO A 27 -26.18 -30.23 14.26
N LEU A 28 -25.85 -29.60 13.12
CA LEU A 28 -26.16 -29.95 11.72
C LEU A 28 -27.66 -30.14 11.42
N LEU A 29 -28.22 -29.27 10.56
CA LEU A 29 -29.60 -29.31 10.05
C LEU A 29 -29.69 -30.09 8.73
N PRO A 30 -30.70 -30.96 8.57
CA PRO A 30 -31.11 -31.45 7.25
C PRO A 30 -32.53 -31.03 6.83
N VAL A 31 -32.69 -30.95 5.51
CA VAL A 31 -33.92 -30.75 4.73
C VAL A 31 -35.04 -31.72 5.13
N SER A 32 -36.30 -31.27 5.13
CA SER A 32 -37.48 -32.14 5.13
C SER A 32 -38.10 -32.27 3.74
N GLN A 33 -38.37 -33.52 3.33
CA GLN A 33 -39.27 -33.86 2.22
C GLN A 33 -40.49 -34.60 2.76
N GLN A 34 -41.62 -34.51 2.06
CA GLN A 34 -42.87 -35.15 2.45
C GLN A 34 -42.85 -36.66 2.26
N ARG A 35 -43.56 -37.40 3.13
CA ARG A 35 -44.16 -38.70 2.79
C ARG A 35 -45.58 -38.81 3.35
N HIS A 36 -46.38 -39.62 2.65
CA HIS A 36 -47.66 -40.14 3.14
C HIS A 36 -47.44 -41.27 4.17
N ASP A 37 -48.45 -41.51 5.00
CA ASP A 37 -49.16 -42.79 5.17
C ASP A 37 -50.41 -42.47 6.02
N ASP A 38 -51.65 -42.56 5.52
CA ASP A 38 -52.43 -43.71 5.01
C ASP A 38 -52.87 -44.70 6.10
N LYS A 39 -54.20 -44.80 6.32
CA LYS A 39 -54.80 -45.83 7.19
C LYS A 39 -56.25 -46.20 6.82
N LYS A 40 -56.34 -47.37 6.18
CA LYS A 40 -57.48 -48.29 5.98
C LYS A 40 -58.24 -48.61 7.29
N ALA A 41 -59.45 -49.20 7.30
CA ALA A 41 -60.55 -49.37 6.32
C ALA A 41 -61.72 -50.15 6.97
N ARG A 42 -62.91 -50.17 6.35
CA ARG A 42 -63.95 -51.24 6.28
C ARG A 42 -65.04 -50.77 5.28
N LEU A 43 -65.49 -51.58 4.31
CA LEU A 43 -66.51 -52.65 4.37
C LEU A 43 -67.87 -52.14 4.93
N ASP A 44 -69.03 -52.41 4.32
CA ASP A 44 -69.36 -53.50 3.36
C ASP A 44 -70.40 -53.13 2.27
N ARG A 45 -70.81 -54.12 1.47
CA ARG A 45 -71.70 -54.06 0.28
C ARG A 45 -73.17 -53.80 0.61
N GLN A 46 -73.91 -53.23 -0.37
CA GLN A 46 -75.15 -53.85 -0.89
C GLN A 46 -75.54 -53.34 -2.30
N ARG A 47 -76.44 -54.06 -2.98
CA ARG A 47 -77.03 -53.80 -4.31
C ARG A 47 -78.57 -53.77 -4.19
N HIS A 48 -79.27 -53.55 -5.32
CA HIS A 48 -80.74 -53.58 -5.53
C HIS A 48 -81.47 -52.26 -5.17
N SER A 49 -82.59 -51.86 -5.81
CA SER A 49 -83.29 -52.40 -7.00
C SER A 49 -83.99 -51.28 -7.80
N HIS A 50 -84.49 -51.60 -9.00
CA HIS A 50 -85.39 -50.71 -9.78
C HIS A 50 -86.87 -51.02 -9.50
N HIS A 51 -87.56 -50.07 -8.84
CA HIS A 51 -89.00 -49.74 -8.93
C HIS A 51 -89.16 -48.37 -8.23
N GLY A 52 -90.14 -47.49 -8.50
CA GLY A 52 -91.28 -47.63 -9.41
C GLY A 52 -92.58 -47.12 -8.75
N GLY A 53 -92.71 -45.81 -8.47
CA GLY A 53 -93.93 -45.29 -7.84
C GLY A 53 -93.93 -43.81 -7.42
N GLN A 54 -94.74 -43.01 -8.11
CA GLN A 54 -95.54 -41.84 -7.69
C GLN A 54 -95.03 -40.81 -6.64
N TYR A 55 -95.04 -39.55 -7.09
CA TYR A 55 -95.40 -38.31 -6.38
C TYR A 55 -95.80 -38.38 -4.88
N ARG A 56 -95.06 -37.63 -4.03
CA ARG A 56 -95.65 -36.50 -3.27
C ARG A 56 -94.60 -35.52 -2.73
N SER A 57 -95.07 -34.30 -2.46
CA SER A 57 -94.33 -33.13 -2.00
C SER A 57 -95.35 -32.18 -1.32
N PRO A 58 -94.98 -31.28 -0.39
CA PRO A 58 -93.77 -31.19 0.44
C PRO A 58 -94.10 -31.18 1.95
N GLN A 59 -93.07 -31.09 2.81
CA GLN A 59 -93.15 -30.20 3.99
C GLN A 59 -91.76 -29.70 4.39
N ARG A 60 -91.66 -28.43 4.82
CA ARG A 60 -90.45 -27.80 5.34
C ARG A 60 -90.75 -27.27 6.74
N HIS A 61 -89.86 -27.54 7.70
CA HIS A 61 -89.67 -26.67 8.86
C HIS A 61 -88.29 -26.01 8.77
N PRO A 62 -88.21 -24.66 8.76
CA PRO A 62 -86.94 -23.94 8.83
C PRO A 62 -86.50 -23.70 10.29
N LEU A 63 -85.27 -23.21 10.46
CA LEU A 63 -84.72 -22.37 11.57
C LEU A 63 -83.34 -22.82 12.11
N CYS A 64 -82.27 -22.75 11.31
CA CYS A 64 -80.91 -22.48 11.83
C CYS A 64 -79.84 -22.04 10.78
N SER A 65 -80.26 -21.47 9.63
CA SER A 65 -79.32 -21.23 8.50
C SER A 65 -78.68 -19.83 8.48
N SER A 66 -79.39 -18.77 8.93
CA SER A 66 -78.98 -17.39 8.59
C SER A 66 -77.78 -16.86 9.38
N SER A 67 -77.57 -17.29 10.63
CA SER A 67 -76.45 -16.87 11.48
C SER A 67 -75.11 -17.39 10.95
N THR A 68 -75.03 -18.69 10.67
CA THR A 68 -73.84 -19.36 10.15
C THR A 68 -73.43 -18.80 8.79
N ILE A 69 -74.39 -18.57 7.88
CA ILE A 69 -74.13 -17.93 6.57
C ILE A 69 -73.67 -16.48 6.73
N LYS A 70 -74.24 -15.70 7.67
CA LYS A 70 -73.76 -14.35 7.99
C LYS A 70 -72.32 -14.37 8.54
N SER A 71 -71.98 -15.35 9.39
CA SER A 71 -70.63 -15.52 9.94
C SER A 71 -69.60 -15.82 8.83
N HIS A 72 -69.83 -16.84 7.99
CA HIS A 72 -68.94 -17.14 6.87
C HIS A 72 -68.82 -15.98 5.88
N LYS A 73 -69.92 -15.27 5.58
CA LYS A 73 -69.86 -14.05 4.72
C LYS A 73 -69.05 -12.93 5.38
N ARG A 74 -69.06 -12.79 6.70
CA ARG A 74 -68.21 -11.82 7.43
C ARG A 74 -66.74 -12.26 7.41
N GLN A 75 -66.43 -13.53 7.68
CA GLN A 75 -65.07 -14.08 7.62
C GLN A 75 -64.47 -13.96 6.21
N HIS A 76 -65.22 -14.33 5.16
CA HIS A 76 -64.74 -14.21 3.78
C HIS A 76 -64.55 -12.75 3.33
N ARG A 77 -65.35 -11.81 3.84
CA ARG A 77 -65.12 -10.36 3.63
C ARG A 77 -63.85 -9.89 4.35
N LEU A 78 -63.61 -10.31 5.59
CA LEU A 78 -62.41 -9.97 6.35
C LEU A 78 -61.14 -10.58 5.72
N ALA A 79 -61.19 -11.84 5.27
CA ALA A 79 -60.09 -12.48 4.56
C ALA A 79 -59.80 -11.81 3.20
N SER A 80 -60.86 -11.42 2.46
CA SER A 80 -60.72 -10.65 1.22
C SER A 80 -60.08 -9.27 1.46
N LEU A 81 -60.53 -8.54 2.50
CA LEU A 81 -59.94 -7.25 2.89
C LEU A 81 -58.49 -7.38 3.38
N ALA A 82 -58.16 -8.45 4.11
CA ALA A 82 -56.78 -8.73 4.51
C ALA A 82 -55.90 -9.05 3.30
N HIS A 83 -56.41 -9.81 2.32
CA HIS A 83 -55.69 -10.13 1.09
C HIS A 83 -55.49 -8.90 0.20
N THR A 84 -56.51 -8.07 -0.03
CA THR A 84 -56.36 -6.84 -0.82
C THR A 84 -55.46 -5.81 -0.12
N SER A 85 -55.52 -5.72 1.22
CA SER A 85 -54.58 -4.92 2.02
C SER A 85 -53.14 -5.43 1.87
N ALA A 86 -52.89 -6.74 1.98
CA ALA A 86 -51.56 -7.31 1.80
C ALA A 86 -51.02 -7.09 0.38
N VAL A 87 -51.84 -7.27 -0.66
CA VAL A 87 -51.47 -7.01 -2.07
C VAL A 87 -51.19 -5.53 -2.29
N PHE A 88 -51.99 -4.62 -1.71
CA PHE A 88 -51.76 -3.18 -1.79
C PHE A 88 -50.45 -2.77 -1.10
N CYS A 89 -50.19 -3.28 0.11
CA CYS A 89 -48.93 -3.06 0.82
C CYS A 89 -47.72 -3.59 0.03
N LEU A 90 -47.83 -4.78 -0.58
CA LEU A 90 -46.78 -5.35 -1.42
C LEU A 90 -46.55 -4.52 -2.69
N ALA A 91 -47.60 -4.03 -3.34
CA ALA A 91 -47.49 -3.15 -4.50
C ALA A 91 -46.85 -1.80 -4.14
N VAL A 92 -47.30 -1.16 -3.05
CA VAL A 92 -46.75 0.13 -2.57
C VAL A 92 -45.28 -0.01 -2.16
N THR A 93 -44.92 -1.04 -1.38
CA THR A 93 -43.52 -1.29 -1.01
C THR A 93 -42.65 -1.63 -2.22
N SER A 94 -43.18 -2.36 -3.21
CA SER A 94 -42.48 -2.64 -4.47
C SER A 94 -42.25 -1.37 -5.30
N LEU A 95 -43.25 -0.47 -5.38
CA LEU A 95 -43.12 0.83 -6.05
C LEU A 95 -42.14 1.75 -5.33
N ILE A 96 -42.15 1.78 -4.00
CA ILE A 96 -41.16 2.53 -3.19
C ILE A 96 -39.76 1.96 -3.41
N ALA A 97 -39.58 0.64 -3.39
CA ALA A 97 -38.30 -0.01 -3.64
C ALA A 97 -37.78 0.29 -5.06
N ALA A 98 -38.64 0.20 -6.09
CA ALA A 98 -38.29 0.59 -7.44
C ALA A 98 -37.89 2.07 -7.53
N GLY A 99 -38.65 2.98 -6.90
CA GLY A 99 -38.33 4.40 -6.83
C GLY A 99 -36.98 4.68 -6.15
N VAL A 100 -36.69 4.01 -5.03
CA VAL A 100 -35.41 4.13 -4.31
C VAL A 100 -34.25 3.59 -5.15
N VAL A 101 -34.41 2.43 -5.82
CA VAL A 101 -33.38 1.87 -6.71
C VAL A 101 -33.14 2.77 -7.92
N THR A 102 -34.19 3.29 -8.55
CA THR A 102 -34.07 4.24 -9.68
C THR A 102 -33.41 5.55 -9.25
N TRP A 103 -33.81 6.12 -8.11
CA TRP A 103 -33.19 7.33 -7.56
C TRP A 103 -31.72 7.09 -7.20
N ALA A 104 -31.39 5.96 -6.56
CA ALA A 104 -30.02 5.61 -6.22
C ALA A 104 -29.15 5.41 -7.48
N GLY A 105 -29.67 4.71 -8.49
CA GLY A 105 -29.01 4.55 -9.79
C GLY A 105 -28.76 5.89 -10.49
N TRP A 106 -29.77 6.77 -10.52
CA TRP A 106 -29.64 8.11 -11.09
C TRP A 106 -28.69 9.02 -10.31
N PHE A 107 -28.71 8.97 -8.97
CA PHE A 107 -27.76 9.68 -8.12
C PHE A 107 -26.32 9.19 -8.34
N LEU A 108 -26.09 7.88 -8.38
CA LEU A 108 -24.77 7.30 -8.66
C LEU A 108 -24.29 7.68 -10.06
N TYR A 109 -25.17 7.60 -11.08
CA TYR A 109 -24.85 7.99 -12.46
C TYR A 109 -24.52 9.48 -12.59
N THR A 110 -25.36 10.37 -12.03
CA THR A 110 -25.14 11.83 -12.11
C THR A 110 -23.88 12.25 -11.37
N ARG A 111 -23.60 11.67 -10.19
CA ARG A 111 -22.36 11.91 -9.43
C ARG A 111 -21.15 11.38 -10.19
N HIS A 112 -21.22 10.17 -10.75
CA HIS A 112 -20.14 9.61 -11.58
C HIS A 112 -19.85 10.47 -12.81
N ASN A 113 -20.89 10.84 -13.58
CA ASN A 113 -20.78 11.69 -14.77
C ASN A 113 -20.23 13.09 -14.44
N ALA A 114 -20.63 13.68 -13.30
CA ALA A 114 -20.11 14.98 -12.85
C ALA A 114 -18.62 14.91 -12.46
N TYR A 115 -18.16 13.83 -11.83
CA TYR A 115 -16.73 13.65 -11.52
C TYR A 115 -15.90 13.23 -12.74
N ALA A 116 -16.44 12.43 -13.65
CA ALA A 116 -15.78 12.01 -14.89
C ALA A 116 -15.61 13.15 -15.91
N LYS A 117 -16.45 14.19 -15.84
CA LYS A 117 -16.39 15.40 -16.68
C LYS A 117 -15.91 16.64 -15.91
N ALA A 118 -15.30 16.45 -14.73
CA ALA A 118 -14.77 17.55 -13.94
C ALA A 118 -13.58 18.20 -14.65
N VAL A 119 -13.74 19.44 -15.14
CA VAL A 119 -12.64 20.22 -15.68
C VAL A 119 -11.78 20.72 -14.52
N PHE A 120 -10.56 20.21 -14.44
CA PHE A 120 -9.57 20.67 -13.46
C PHE A 120 -8.87 21.94 -13.95
N ALA A 121 -8.50 22.81 -13.01
CA ALA A 121 -7.55 23.88 -13.28
C ALA A 121 -6.15 23.30 -13.55
N PRO A 122 -5.28 24.00 -14.31
CA PRO A 122 -3.86 23.65 -14.39
C PRO A 122 -3.24 23.54 -12.99
N PRO A 123 -2.27 22.63 -12.79
CA PRO A 123 -1.61 22.47 -11.49
C PRO A 123 -0.92 23.77 -11.07
N MET A 124 -0.92 24.06 -9.77
CA MET A 124 -0.23 25.19 -9.17
C MET A 124 1.26 25.14 -9.52
N ALA A 125 1.74 26.17 -10.21
CA ALA A 125 3.16 26.39 -10.44
C ALA A 125 3.85 26.67 -9.09
N PRO A 126 4.86 25.86 -8.70
CA PRO A 126 5.58 26.06 -7.44
C PRO A 126 6.34 27.39 -7.39
N ARG A 127 6.46 27.95 -6.19
CA ARG A 127 7.31 29.10 -5.85
C ARG A 127 8.18 28.74 -4.63
N PRO A 128 9.10 27.77 -4.77
CA PRO A 128 9.94 27.31 -3.67
C PRO A 128 10.85 28.42 -3.15
N ALA A 129 10.91 28.56 -1.83
CA ALA A 129 11.88 29.36 -1.09
C ALA A 129 12.78 28.45 -0.23
N GLN A 130 14.06 28.79 -0.06
CA GLN A 130 14.99 28.07 0.82
C GLN A 130 14.55 28.24 2.28
N VAL A 131 14.55 27.16 3.06
CA VAL A 131 14.13 27.21 4.48
C VAL A 131 15.29 27.35 5.48
N GLU A 132 16.52 27.03 5.09
CA GLU A 132 17.68 27.06 6.01
C GLU A 132 17.88 28.42 6.69
N ALA A 133 17.73 29.51 5.93
CA ALA A 133 17.88 30.89 6.42
C ALA A 133 16.81 31.33 7.45
N LEU A 134 15.83 30.47 7.78
CA LEU A 134 14.88 30.69 8.87
C LEU A 134 15.46 30.39 10.26
N VAL A 135 16.65 29.77 10.33
CA VAL A 135 17.28 29.35 11.59
C VAL A 135 18.78 29.68 11.61
N ASN A 136 19.33 29.85 12.82
CA ASN A 136 20.77 29.99 12.99
C ASN A 136 21.50 28.68 12.64
N ALA A 137 22.74 28.79 12.15
CA ALA A 137 23.63 27.67 11.93
C ALA A 137 23.88 26.83 13.20
N PHE A 138 24.51 25.67 13.04
CA PHE A 138 24.92 24.82 14.16
C PHE A 138 26.31 25.27 14.63
N ASP A 139 26.37 25.99 15.75
CA ASP A 139 27.64 26.23 16.42
C ASP A 139 28.07 24.98 17.20
N LEU A 140 29.01 24.26 16.61
CA LEU A 140 29.68 23.11 17.22
C LEU A 140 31.18 23.39 17.42
N SER A 141 31.59 24.66 17.28
CA SER A 141 32.95 25.09 17.61
C SER A 141 33.18 25.03 19.12
N GLY A 142 34.39 24.68 19.55
CA GLY A 142 34.74 24.56 20.96
C GLY A 142 34.26 23.29 21.69
N ARG A 143 33.42 22.43 21.10
CA ARG A 143 33.15 21.09 21.66
C ARG A 143 34.33 20.14 21.37
N SER A 144 35.09 19.78 22.39
CA SER A 144 36.19 18.80 22.30
C SER A 144 35.64 17.38 22.21
N PHE A 145 35.56 16.86 20.99
CA PHE A 145 35.19 15.46 20.76
C PHE A 145 36.40 14.55 21.01
N PRO A 146 36.27 13.46 21.81
CA PRO A 146 37.34 12.48 21.93
C PRO A 146 37.56 11.80 20.57
N LEU A 147 38.82 11.66 20.15
CA LEU A 147 39.15 10.78 19.03
C LEU A 147 38.71 9.35 19.39
N GLY A 148 37.97 8.71 18.48
CA GLY A 148 37.52 7.34 18.68
C GLY A 148 38.70 6.39 18.80
N THR A 149 38.83 5.72 19.95
CA THR A 149 39.93 4.78 20.24
C THR A 149 39.68 3.42 19.61
N ASP A 150 39.63 3.37 18.27
CA ASP A 150 39.62 2.13 17.49
C ASP A 150 40.62 2.23 16.33
N PRO A 151 41.79 1.57 16.41
CA PRO A 151 42.79 1.62 15.35
C PRO A 151 42.37 0.95 14.03
N SER A 152 41.32 0.12 14.04
CA SER A 152 41.00 -0.82 12.95
C SER A 152 40.28 -0.21 11.73
N LEU A 153 39.74 1.00 11.85
CA LEU A 153 38.94 1.68 10.82
C LEU A 153 39.68 2.78 10.05
N SER A 154 41.00 2.86 10.17
CA SER A 154 41.85 3.93 9.63
C SER A 154 42.17 3.84 8.13
N VAL A 155 41.21 3.41 7.29
CA VAL A 155 41.38 3.32 5.83
C VAL A 155 40.92 4.62 5.14
N HIS A 156 41.89 5.48 4.84
CA HIS A 156 41.83 6.63 3.92
C HIS A 156 40.77 7.72 4.17
N THR A 157 41.18 8.83 4.80
CA THR A 157 40.87 10.20 4.33
C THR A 157 41.96 11.17 4.79
N ASN A 158 42.31 12.14 3.93
CA ASN A 158 43.20 13.24 4.30
C ASN A 158 42.40 14.44 4.83
N SER A 159 42.82 14.95 5.99
CA SER A 159 42.74 16.37 6.37
C SER A 159 41.46 17.17 6.07
N THR A 160 40.33 16.78 6.66
CA THR A 160 39.39 17.75 7.27
C THR A 160 38.83 17.17 8.55
N SER A 161 38.74 17.95 9.63
CA SER A 161 38.14 17.53 10.90
C SER A 161 36.61 17.54 10.81
N SER A 162 36.04 16.55 10.12
CA SER A 162 34.60 16.43 9.89
C SER A 162 33.83 16.33 11.21
N VAL A 163 32.81 17.18 11.38
CA VAL A 163 31.97 17.19 12.59
C VAL A 163 31.35 15.80 12.82
N PRO A 164 31.46 15.19 14.02
CA PRO A 164 30.91 13.87 14.29
C PRO A 164 29.38 13.82 14.17
N LEU A 165 28.86 12.78 13.51
CA LEU A 165 27.42 12.58 13.30
C LEU A 165 26.60 12.69 14.60
N ALA A 166 27.07 12.06 15.67
CA ALA A 166 26.40 12.07 16.98
C ALA A 166 26.27 13.48 17.59
N ALA A 167 27.22 14.38 17.32
CA ALA A 167 27.17 15.76 17.81
C ALA A 167 26.11 16.58 17.07
N VAL A 168 26.01 16.41 15.75
CA VAL A 168 24.98 17.02 14.91
C VAL A 168 23.60 16.47 15.26
N GLN A 169 23.47 15.16 15.46
CA GLN A 169 22.21 14.53 15.87
C GLN A 169 21.73 15.04 17.23
N ALA A 170 22.61 15.14 18.24
CA ALA A 170 22.23 15.65 19.57
C ALA A 170 21.79 17.13 19.55
N GLU A 171 22.48 17.97 18.76
CA GLU A 171 22.11 19.38 18.55
C GLU A 171 20.77 19.50 17.80
N LEU A 172 20.56 18.70 16.75
CA LEU A 172 19.31 18.68 16.00
C LEU A 172 18.14 18.18 16.85
N ASP A 173 18.30 17.08 17.58
CA ASP A 173 17.27 16.54 18.47
C ASP A 173 16.85 17.59 19.53
N SER A 174 17.79 18.37 20.05
CA SER A 174 17.51 19.49 20.98
C SER A 174 16.69 20.60 20.32
N ARG A 175 17.03 20.99 19.09
CA ARG A 175 16.29 22.01 18.31
C ARG A 175 14.92 21.53 17.84
N LEU A 176 14.76 20.25 17.52
CA LEU A 176 13.43 19.67 17.20
C LEU A 176 12.55 19.60 18.45
N LEU A 177 13.11 19.25 19.62
CA LEU A 177 12.40 19.24 20.89
C LEU A 177 11.87 20.63 21.29
N SER A 178 12.62 21.72 21.02
CA SER A 178 12.15 23.09 21.30
C SER A 178 10.99 23.53 20.40
N LEU A 179 10.86 22.95 19.21
CA LEU A 179 9.69 23.07 18.32
C LEU A 179 8.52 22.14 18.70
N ALA A 180 8.59 21.47 19.85
CA ALA A 180 7.66 20.44 20.31
C ALA A 180 7.53 19.23 19.37
N LEU A 181 8.56 18.92 18.59
CA LEU A 181 8.69 17.62 17.93
C LEU A 181 9.27 16.62 18.93
N ALA A 182 8.45 15.66 19.35
CA ALA A 182 8.91 14.58 20.21
C ALA A 182 10.05 13.80 19.52
N PRO A 183 11.18 13.50 20.20
CA PRO A 183 12.22 12.65 19.66
C PRO A 183 11.65 11.31 19.20
N THR A 184 12.16 10.78 18.09
CA THR A 184 11.66 9.50 17.58
C THR A 184 11.88 8.38 18.60
N SER A 185 10.83 7.61 18.86
CA SER A 185 10.88 6.39 19.68
C SER A 185 10.99 5.13 18.81
N LEU A 186 11.30 5.29 17.52
CA LEU A 186 11.61 4.18 16.63
C LEU A 186 13.01 3.63 16.95
N ALA A 187 13.06 2.44 17.54
CA ALA A 187 14.30 1.73 17.82
C ALA A 187 14.90 1.13 16.54
N CYS A 188 15.67 1.93 15.81
CA CYS A 188 16.44 1.47 14.67
C CYS A 188 17.74 0.76 15.10
N PRO A 189 18.17 -0.31 14.39
CA PRO A 189 19.52 -0.86 14.57
C PRO A 189 20.58 0.22 14.29
N SER A 190 21.58 0.35 15.17
CA SER A 190 22.70 1.26 14.92
C SER A 190 23.55 0.73 13.77
N LEU A 191 23.98 1.61 12.87
CA LEU A 191 24.91 1.23 11.80
C LEU A 191 26.30 0.83 12.34
N ALA A 192 26.64 1.30 13.55
CA ALA A 192 27.96 1.19 14.17
C ALA A 192 28.02 0.28 15.42
N SER A 193 26.92 -0.35 15.86
CA SER A 193 26.99 -1.34 16.96
C SER A 193 27.70 -2.61 16.48
N PRO A 194 28.68 -3.20 17.21
CA PRO A 194 29.60 -4.22 16.69
C PRO A 194 29.01 -5.35 15.82
N PRO A 195 27.94 -6.07 16.20
CA PRO A 195 27.37 -7.13 15.34
C PRO A 195 26.74 -6.55 14.05
N SER A 196 26.16 -5.36 14.13
CA SER A 196 25.61 -4.63 12.98
C SER A 196 26.73 -4.04 12.12
N LEU A 197 27.80 -3.55 12.73
CA LEU A 197 28.96 -2.98 12.05
C LEU A 197 29.61 -4.03 11.13
N ALA A 198 29.88 -5.23 11.64
CA ALA A 198 30.43 -6.33 10.83
C ALA A 198 29.48 -6.73 9.67
N PHE A 199 28.18 -6.83 9.93
CA PHE A 199 27.19 -7.15 8.90
C PHE A 199 27.09 -6.05 7.82
N ASN A 200 26.98 -4.79 8.23
CA ASN A 200 26.87 -3.63 7.33
C ASN A 200 28.16 -3.43 6.52
N ALA A 201 29.32 -3.47 7.17
CA ALA A 201 30.63 -3.33 6.53
C ALA A 201 31.00 -4.52 5.61
N THR A 202 30.28 -5.64 5.70
CA THR A 202 30.34 -6.71 4.70
C THR A 202 29.33 -6.48 3.58
N ARG A 203 28.04 -6.38 3.92
CA ARG A 203 26.91 -6.37 2.97
C ARG A 203 26.82 -5.09 2.15
N TYR A 204 26.92 -3.92 2.79
CA TYR A 204 26.75 -2.62 2.14
C TYR A 204 28.09 -1.96 1.75
N SER A 205 29.20 -2.71 1.87
CA SER A 205 30.59 -2.32 1.57
C SER A 205 30.79 -1.60 0.23
N SER A 206 30.03 -1.97 -0.80
CA SER A 206 30.10 -1.39 -2.13
C SER A 206 29.36 -0.05 -2.28
N LEU A 207 28.45 0.30 -1.37
CA LEU A 207 27.62 1.50 -1.52
C LEU A 207 28.41 2.81 -1.48
N PRO A 208 29.39 3.04 -0.57
CA PRO A 208 30.14 4.30 -0.53
C PRO A 208 30.91 4.61 -1.82
N SER A 209 31.37 3.58 -2.54
CA SER A 209 32.05 3.74 -3.85
C SER A 209 31.11 3.72 -5.06
N SER A 210 29.82 3.37 -4.88
CA SER A 210 28.84 3.19 -5.98
C SER A 210 27.87 4.37 -6.17
N GLY A 211 28.15 5.53 -5.58
CA GLY A 211 27.38 6.77 -5.79
C GLY A 211 27.82 7.56 -7.03
N PRO A 212 27.31 8.78 -7.27
CA PRO A 212 26.54 9.60 -6.32
C PRO A 212 25.06 9.22 -6.17
N TYR A 213 24.48 9.61 -5.04
CA TYR A 213 23.09 9.37 -4.65
C TYR A 213 22.31 10.68 -4.50
N LEU A 214 21.10 10.74 -5.07
CA LEU A 214 20.10 11.77 -4.74
C LEU A 214 19.07 11.19 -3.78
N LEU A 215 18.98 11.72 -2.57
CA LEU A 215 17.92 11.41 -1.61
C LEU A 215 16.80 12.44 -1.77
N ALA A 216 15.69 12.05 -2.41
CA ALA A 216 14.60 12.94 -2.80
C ALA A 216 13.36 12.73 -1.93
N LEU A 217 12.76 13.82 -1.42
CA LEU A 217 11.55 13.76 -0.60
C LEU A 217 10.55 14.84 -1.00
N ASN A 218 9.26 14.53 -0.86
CA ASN A 218 8.17 15.49 -0.99
C ASN A 218 7.25 15.39 0.23
N LEU A 219 7.24 16.43 1.07
CA LEU A 219 6.64 16.40 2.41
C LEU A 219 5.49 17.40 2.57
N TYR A 220 4.54 17.05 3.43
CA TYR A 220 3.38 17.85 3.80
C TYR A 220 2.82 17.35 5.13
N ASN A 221 2.68 18.23 6.13
CA ASN A 221 2.21 17.91 7.47
C ASN A 221 2.88 16.66 8.08
N SER A 222 4.22 16.65 8.04
CA SER A 222 5.07 15.50 8.37
C SER A 222 5.77 15.63 9.73
N GLN A 223 5.31 16.54 10.61
CA GLN A 223 5.94 16.87 11.89
C GLN A 223 6.21 15.63 12.77
N SER A 224 5.30 14.66 12.79
CA SER A 224 5.40 13.44 13.59
C SER A 224 6.47 12.45 13.10
N VAL A 225 6.82 12.50 11.82
CA VAL A 225 7.76 11.57 11.17
C VAL A 225 9.15 12.19 11.05
N LEU A 226 9.22 13.52 10.95
CA LEU A 226 10.43 14.30 10.66
C LEU A 226 11.63 13.98 11.56
N PRO A 227 11.52 13.77 12.89
CA PRO A 227 12.67 13.37 13.72
C PRO A 227 13.28 12.01 13.32
N THR A 228 12.45 11.08 12.82
CA THR A 228 12.90 9.77 12.32
C THR A 228 13.58 9.91 10.97
N LEU A 229 12.97 10.67 10.05
CA LEU A 229 13.53 10.94 8.73
C LEU A 229 14.85 11.71 8.85
N ALA A 230 14.93 12.74 9.69
CA ALA A 230 16.14 13.51 9.94
C ALA A 230 17.30 12.62 10.39
N ARG A 231 17.14 11.84 11.47
CA ARG A 231 18.18 10.91 11.94
C ARG A 231 18.57 9.89 10.86
N THR A 232 17.61 9.41 10.06
CA THR A 232 17.85 8.47 8.96
C THR A 232 18.66 9.09 7.83
N LEU A 233 18.26 10.27 7.35
CA LEU A 233 18.93 11.00 6.28
C LEU A 233 20.38 11.34 6.64
N LEU A 234 20.62 11.83 7.88
CA LEU A 234 21.96 12.13 8.38
C LEU A 234 22.82 10.85 8.46
N ALA A 235 22.30 9.76 9.01
CA ALA A 235 23.05 8.50 9.15
C ALA A 235 23.36 7.82 7.80
N VAL A 236 22.44 7.89 6.84
CA VAL A 236 22.65 7.37 5.47
C VAL A 236 23.64 8.25 4.71
N ALA A 237 23.59 9.57 4.85
CA ALA A 237 24.57 10.48 4.24
C ALA A 237 25.98 10.34 4.82
N ASP A 238 26.11 10.03 6.12
CA ASP A 238 27.38 9.70 6.75
C ASP A 238 27.94 8.38 6.19
N TYR A 239 27.11 7.31 6.16
CA TYR A 239 27.52 5.98 5.71
C TYR A 239 27.89 5.91 4.22
N LEU A 240 27.12 6.55 3.34
CA LEU A 240 27.37 6.57 1.89
C LEU A 240 28.54 7.49 1.47
N GLY A 241 29.12 8.21 2.43
CA GLY A 241 30.09 9.27 2.22
C GLY A 241 29.40 10.61 1.93
N ARG A 242 29.65 11.63 2.76
CA ARG A 242 28.94 12.92 2.73
C ARG A 242 29.05 13.66 1.38
N GLN A 243 30.22 13.56 0.74
CA GLN A 243 30.54 14.12 -0.59
C GLN A 243 29.95 13.32 -1.77
N ASN A 244 29.14 12.30 -1.47
CA ASN A 244 28.56 11.35 -2.43
C ASN A 244 27.03 11.38 -2.42
N VAL A 245 26.43 12.25 -1.60
CA VAL A 245 24.99 12.34 -1.34
C VAL A 245 24.53 13.78 -1.51
N HIS A 246 23.48 13.97 -2.30
CA HIS A 246 22.68 15.21 -2.32
C HIS A 246 21.32 14.93 -1.72
N ILE A 247 20.83 15.76 -0.79
CA ILE A 247 19.48 15.61 -0.21
C ILE A 247 18.55 16.71 -0.73
N SER A 248 17.50 16.35 -1.45
CA SER A 248 16.54 17.30 -2.01
C SER A 248 15.14 17.09 -1.44
N ILE A 249 14.63 18.10 -0.74
CA ILE A 249 13.32 18.05 -0.09
C ILE A 249 12.48 19.21 -0.61
N PHE A 250 11.31 18.90 -1.15
CA PHE A 250 10.26 19.89 -1.38
C PHE A 250 9.17 19.75 -0.31
N GLU A 251 8.74 20.88 0.25
CA GLU A 251 7.69 20.96 1.26
C GLU A 251 6.52 21.77 0.67
N ASN A 252 5.34 21.15 0.56
CA ASN A 252 4.25 21.65 -0.31
C ASN A 252 3.08 22.36 0.41
N GLY A 253 3.36 23.11 1.48
CA GLY A 253 2.43 24.05 2.11
C GLY A 253 1.85 23.58 3.44
N SER A 254 2.71 23.05 4.30
CA SER A 254 2.36 22.49 5.61
C SER A 254 1.78 23.51 6.58
N THR A 255 0.92 23.05 7.47
CA THR A 255 0.24 23.83 8.53
C THR A 255 0.72 23.45 9.94
N ASP A 256 1.78 22.66 10.04
CA ASP A 256 2.41 22.17 11.26
C ASP A 256 3.89 22.59 11.30
N SER A 257 4.67 22.14 12.29
CA SER A 257 6.07 22.53 12.44
C SER A 257 7.04 21.90 11.41
N THR A 258 6.57 21.23 10.35
CA THR A 258 7.41 20.59 9.32
C THR A 258 8.41 21.56 8.71
N THR A 259 7.97 22.76 8.30
CA THR A 259 8.83 23.73 7.59
C THR A 259 9.98 24.23 8.47
N MET A 260 9.74 24.45 9.78
CA MET A 260 10.78 24.86 10.74
C MET A 260 11.71 23.70 11.13
N GLY A 261 11.18 22.48 11.28
CA GLY A 261 12.02 21.30 11.49
C GLY A 261 12.94 21.01 10.29
N LEU A 262 12.47 21.28 9.07
CA LEU A 262 13.27 21.18 7.84
C LEU A 262 14.34 22.28 7.75
N ALA A 263 14.09 23.48 8.27
CA ALA A 263 15.13 24.50 8.41
C ALA A 263 16.28 24.04 9.33
N HIS A 264 15.95 23.41 10.48
CA HIS A 264 16.98 22.82 11.34
C HIS A 264 17.69 21.61 10.70
N LEU A 265 16.99 20.79 9.91
CA LEU A 265 17.62 19.69 9.16
C LEU A 265 18.60 20.21 8.08
N ALA A 266 18.28 21.31 7.39
CA ALA A 266 19.18 21.96 6.45
C ALA A 266 20.48 22.43 7.15
N ALA A 267 20.35 23.18 8.25
CA ALA A 267 21.49 23.63 9.04
C ALA A 267 22.34 22.46 9.61
N ALA A 268 21.71 21.31 9.93
CA ALA A 268 22.40 20.09 10.33
C ALA A 268 23.21 19.45 9.18
N LEU A 269 22.65 19.45 7.95
CA LEU A 269 23.32 18.94 6.75
C LEU A 269 24.49 19.84 6.34
N SER A 270 24.32 21.17 6.41
CA SER A 270 25.42 22.14 6.27
C SER A 270 26.55 21.87 7.28
N ALA A 271 26.22 21.65 8.55
CA ALA A 271 27.20 21.34 9.60
C ALA A 271 27.93 19.99 9.40
N MET A 272 27.31 19.05 8.70
CA MET A 272 27.97 17.81 8.28
C MET A 272 28.83 17.98 7.02
N GLY A 273 28.57 18.98 6.18
CA GLY A 273 29.14 19.10 4.84
C GLY A 273 28.47 18.18 3.81
N VAL A 274 27.13 18.03 3.88
CA VAL A 274 26.32 17.26 2.93
C VAL A 274 25.58 18.22 1.99
N GLU A 275 25.74 18.04 0.67
CA GLU A 275 25.05 18.87 -0.32
C GLU A 275 23.53 18.67 -0.24
N HIS A 276 22.75 19.74 -0.30
CA HIS A 276 21.30 19.63 -0.19
C HIS A 276 20.53 20.79 -0.85
N THR A 277 19.22 20.63 -0.94
CA THR A 277 18.28 21.63 -1.45
C THR A 277 16.94 21.41 -0.77
N ILE A 278 16.68 22.15 0.31
CA ILE A 278 15.47 21.99 1.14
C ILE A 278 14.65 23.27 1.00
N VAL A 279 13.52 23.16 0.31
CA VAL A 279 12.71 24.30 -0.14
C VAL A 279 11.22 24.10 0.15
N SER A 280 10.54 25.17 0.56
CA SER A 280 9.10 25.18 0.87
C SER A 280 8.34 26.11 -0.06
N ASP A 281 7.10 25.75 -0.39
CA ASP A 281 6.10 26.65 -0.97
C ASP A 281 4.92 26.76 0.03
N PRO A 282 4.86 27.80 0.87
CA PRO A 282 3.89 27.89 1.98
C PRO A 282 2.43 28.14 1.52
N ARG A 283 2.15 28.11 0.21
CA ARG A 283 0.82 28.37 -0.33
C ARG A 283 -0.01 27.09 -0.32
N PRO A 284 -1.17 27.06 0.37
CA PRO A 284 -1.98 25.85 0.45
C PRO A 284 -2.54 25.44 -0.92
N THR A 285 -2.45 24.15 -1.23
CA THR A 285 -2.95 23.59 -2.49
C THR A 285 -4.47 23.46 -2.46
N ASP A 286 -5.20 24.10 -3.38
CA ASP A 286 -6.63 23.86 -3.56
C ASP A 286 -6.88 22.54 -4.31
N TRP A 287 -6.80 21.43 -3.56
CA TRP A 287 -7.14 20.07 -4.00
C TRP A 287 -8.59 19.90 -4.49
N LYS A 288 -9.46 20.93 -4.40
CA LYS A 288 -10.79 20.91 -5.01
C LYS A 288 -10.77 21.45 -6.45
N ARG A 289 -9.72 22.17 -6.89
CA ARG A 289 -9.62 22.77 -8.23
C ARG A 289 -8.62 22.09 -9.14
N VAL A 290 -7.48 21.65 -8.64
CA VAL A 290 -6.45 20.93 -9.43
C VAL A 290 -6.71 19.42 -9.48
N ASP A 291 -6.18 18.73 -10.49
CA ASP A 291 -6.08 17.27 -10.44
C ASP A 291 -5.01 16.86 -9.42
N ARG A 292 -5.30 15.85 -8.59
CA ARG A 292 -4.36 15.42 -7.53
C ARG A 292 -3.09 14.81 -8.12
N ILE A 293 -3.21 14.08 -9.23
CA ILE A 293 -2.09 13.33 -9.83
C ILE A 293 -1.16 14.26 -10.60
N ASP A 294 -1.72 15.17 -11.40
CA ASP A 294 -0.95 16.20 -12.12
C ASP A 294 -0.25 17.17 -11.16
N GLN A 295 -0.89 17.51 -10.04
CA GLN A 295 -0.28 18.35 -9.00
C GLN A 295 0.87 17.66 -8.24
N LEU A 296 0.69 16.40 -7.81
CA LEU A 296 1.74 15.64 -7.13
C LEU A 296 2.92 15.31 -8.06
N ALA A 297 2.66 15.14 -9.36
CA ALA A 297 3.69 15.03 -10.37
C ALA A 297 4.54 16.31 -10.44
N VAL A 298 3.92 17.50 -10.45
CA VAL A 298 4.62 18.78 -10.38
C VAL A 298 5.49 18.87 -9.12
N TYR A 299 4.95 18.51 -7.95
CA TYR A 299 5.67 18.62 -6.67
C TYR A 299 6.86 17.66 -6.56
N ARG A 300 6.71 16.36 -6.92
CA ARG A 300 7.86 15.45 -6.94
C ARG A 300 8.92 15.82 -7.98
N ASN A 301 8.56 16.48 -9.08
CA ASN A 301 9.55 16.99 -10.03
C ASN A 301 10.36 18.17 -9.47
N VAL A 302 9.90 18.89 -8.44
CA VAL A 302 10.74 19.86 -7.70
C VAL A 302 11.82 19.13 -6.92
N ALA A 303 11.45 18.07 -6.19
CA ALA A 303 12.41 17.23 -5.45
C ALA A 303 13.40 16.48 -6.36
N LEU A 304 13.04 16.21 -7.62
CA LEU A 304 13.95 15.64 -8.63
C LEU A 304 14.75 16.69 -9.42
N ALA A 305 14.61 18.00 -9.13
CA ALA A 305 15.33 19.02 -9.88
C ALA A 305 16.87 18.84 -9.91
N PRO A 306 17.56 18.35 -8.86
CA PRO A 306 19.00 18.14 -8.90
C PRO A 306 19.46 17.09 -9.92
N VAL A 307 18.79 15.93 -10.01
CA VAL A 307 19.16 14.89 -11.01
C VAL A 307 18.81 15.31 -12.44
N GLN A 308 17.73 16.06 -12.63
CA GLN A 308 17.31 16.56 -13.95
C GLN A 308 18.16 17.72 -14.48
N ARG A 309 18.98 18.36 -13.63
CA ARG A 309 19.84 19.50 -13.95
C ARG A 309 21.34 19.23 -13.74
N GLY A 310 21.71 18.13 -13.09
CA GLY A 310 23.10 17.79 -12.76
C GLY A 310 23.70 18.62 -11.62
N LEU A 311 22.93 19.04 -10.61
CA LEU A 311 23.35 20.00 -9.56
C LEU A 311 24.27 19.43 -8.46
N LEU A 312 25.16 18.48 -8.77
CA LEU A 312 26.15 17.97 -7.82
C LEU A 312 27.49 18.70 -8.06
N SER A 313 28.06 19.35 -7.05
CA SER A 313 29.23 20.23 -7.26
C SER A 313 30.49 19.48 -7.71
N SER A 314 30.56 18.16 -7.46
CA SER A 314 31.64 17.30 -7.97
C SER A 314 31.56 17.00 -9.48
N ALA A 315 30.60 17.57 -10.21
CA ALA A 315 30.32 17.36 -11.64
C ALA A 315 30.02 15.91 -12.07
N ARG A 316 30.01 14.96 -11.14
CA ARG A 316 29.59 13.57 -11.35
C ARG A 316 28.07 13.52 -11.55
N ALA A 317 27.60 12.82 -12.58
CA ALA A 317 26.19 12.49 -12.70
C ALA A 317 25.77 11.55 -11.56
N PHE A 318 24.56 11.73 -11.02
CA PHE A 318 23.98 10.77 -10.08
C PHE A 318 23.80 9.39 -10.75
N GLU A 319 24.06 8.33 -9.99
CA GLU A 319 23.82 6.94 -10.38
C GLU A 319 22.49 6.40 -9.82
N ASP A 320 22.09 6.86 -8.64
CA ASP A 320 20.89 6.43 -7.95
C ASP A 320 20.05 7.60 -7.39
N VAL A 321 18.74 7.40 -7.39
CA VAL A 321 17.75 8.27 -6.73
C VAL A 321 17.00 7.43 -5.71
N LEU A 322 17.16 7.73 -4.41
CA LEU A 322 16.33 7.17 -3.34
C LEU A 322 15.21 8.16 -3.05
N PHE A 323 13.99 7.87 -3.50
CA PHE A 323 12.82 8.68 -3.16
C PHE A 323 12.16 8.15 -1.89
N ILE A 324 11.86 9.04 -0.93
CA ILE A 324 11.22 8.70 0.35
C ILE A 324 9.97 9.58 0.56
N ASN A 325 8.86 8.96 0.98
CA ASN A 325 7.65 9.63 1.45
C ASN A 325 7.82 10.16 2.89
N ASP A 326 6.74 10.75 3.40
CA ASP A 326 6.42 11.04 4.80
C ASP A 326 6.22 9.76 5.66
N VAL A 327 7.21 8.85 5.68
CA VAL A 327 7.14 7.52 6.33
C VAL A 327 8.23 7.27 7.38
N PHE A 328 7.90 6.47 8.39
CA PHE A 328 8.86 5.90 9.34
C PHE A 328 9.67 4.79 8.64
N VAL A 329 10.98 4.99 8.60
CA VAL A 329 12.01 4.10 8.03
C VAL A 329 13.26 4.18 8.92
N CYS A 330 14.13 3.17 8.87
CA CYS A 330 15.43 3.18 9.54
C CYS A 330 16.60 3.29 8.53
N PRO A 331 17.82 3.69 8.97
CA PRO A 331 19.00 3.74 8.09
C PRO A 331 19.28 2.43 7.36
N SER A 332 19.08 1.29 8.04
CA SER A 332 19.23 -0.04 7.46
C SER A 332 18.23 -0.36 6.35
N ASP A 333 17.00 0.17 6.39
CA ASP A 333 16.00 -0.01 5.32
C ASP A 333 16.49 0.69 4.03
N ALA A 334 17.00 1.91 4.15
CA ALA A 334 17.50 2.70 3.03
C ALA A 334 18.74 2.07 2.38
N LEU A 335 19.69 1.57 3.20
CA LEU A 335 20.90 0.90 2.70
C LEU A 335 20.58 -0.47 2.07
N GLU A 336 19.72 -1.30 2.67
CA GLU A 336 19.27 -2.56 2.07
C GLU A 336 18.57 -2.32 0.73
N LEU A 337 17.75 -1.26 0.61
CA LEU A 337 17.04 -0.98 -0.64
C LEU A 337 17.99 -0.53 -1.77
N LEU A 338 18.95 0.35 -1.46
CA LEU A 338 20.01 0.75 -2.39
C LEU A 338 20.90 -0.43 -2.79
N TRP A 339 21.22 -1.31 -1.84
CA TRP A 339 22.03 -2.50 -2.08
C TRP A 339 21.31 -3.51 -2.99
N GLN A 340 20.07 -3.88 -2.66
CA GLN A 340 19.26 -4.80 -3.49
C GLN A 340 19.07 -4.26 -4.92
N ARG A 341 18.91 -2.94 -5.08
CA ARG A 341 18.80 -2.31 -6.42
C ARG A 341 20.04 -2.53 -7.29
N LYS A 342 21.23 -2.58 -6.69
CA LYS A 342 22.51 -2.85 -7.38
C LYS A 342 22.81 -4.35 -7.51
N GLU A 343 22.70 -5.11 -6.42
CA GLU A 343 22.99 -6.55 -6.37
C GLU A 343 22.16 -7.34 -7.40
N GLN A 344 20.86 -7.06 -7.42
CA GLN A 344 19.90 -7.71 -8.33
C GLN A 344 20.00 -7.19 -9.78
N ASP A 345 20.91 -6.25 -10.08
CA ASP A 345 20.99 -5.50 -11.36
C ASP A 345 19.60 -4.99 -11.78
N ALA A 346 18.91 -4.31 -10.86
CA ALA A 346 17.58 -3.75 -11.04
C ALA A 346 17.66 -2.28 -11.50
N ASP A 347 16.62 -1.83 -12.19
CA ASP A 347 16.41 -0.41 -12.50
C ASP A 347 15.61 0.29 -11.40
N ALA A 348 14.83 -0.47 -10.62
CA ALA A 348 14.01 0.00 -9.51
C ALA A 348 13.86 -1.05 -8.40
N ALA A 349 13.96 -0.63 -7.15
CA ALA A 349 13.66 -1.44 -5.97
C ALA A 349 12.78 -0.65 -4.99
N CYS A 350 11.61 -1.19 -4.62
CA CYS A 350 10.69 -0.57 -3.66
C CYS A 350 10.68 -1.29 -2.30
N ALA A 351 10.44 -0.54 -1.24
CA ALA A 351 10.15 -1.04 0.10
C ALA A 351 8.76 -1.71 0.18
N MET A 352 8.34 -2.06 1.40
CA MET A 352 6.97 -2.45 1.73
C MET A 352 6.30 -1.41 2.63
N ASP A 353 5.22 -0.79 2.11
CA ASP A 353 4.40 0.19 2.81
C ASP A 353 3.28 -0.46 3.62
N TRP A 354 3.39 -0.40 4.95
CA TRP A 354 2.45 -1.00 5.87
C TRP A 354 1.67 0.03 6.68
N ARG A 355 0.36 -0.21 6.78
CA ARG A 355 -0.55 0.40 7.75
C ARG A 355 -1.19 -0.66 8.64
N GLU A 356 -1.87 -0.22 9.68
CA GLU A 356 -2.74 -1.07 10.51
C GLU A 356 -4.04 -1.44 9.74
N SER A 357 -4.63 -2.59 10.08
CA SER A 357 -5.97 -3.01 9.64
C SER A 357 -7.05 -2.04 10.16
N LYS A 358 -8.13 -1.87 9.40
CA LYS A 358 -9.17 -0.85 9.64
C LYS A 358 -10.56 -1.45 9.90
N GLY A 359 -11.46 -0.59 10.35
CA GLY A 359 -12.87 -0.92 10.57
C GLY A 359 -13.09 -1.79 11.81
N VAL A 360 -14.19 -2.56 11.82
CA VAL A 360 -14.51 -3.47 12.94
C VAL A 360 -13.47 -4.58 13.05
N PHE A 361 -13.04 -5.20 11.95
CA PHE A 361 -12.09 -6.32 11.99
C PHE A 361 -10.72 -5.93 12.54
N GLY A 362 -10.21 -4.73 12.21
CA GLY A 362 -8.96 -4.20 12.77
C GLY A 362 -8.95 -4.00 14.29
N ARG A 363 -10.13 -3.95 14.95
CA ARG A 363 -10.22 -3.90 16.43
C ARG A 363 -10.07 -5.26 17.11
N TRP A 364 -10.35 -6.35 16.39
CA TRP A 364 -10.33 -7.73 16.91
C TRP A 364 -9.07 -8.47 16.43
N SER A 365 -8.67 -8.21 15.18
CA SER A 365 -7.42 -8.66 14.58
C SER A 365 -6.48 -7.47 14.41
N LYS A 366 -5.47 -7.37 15.29
CA LYS A 366 -4.34 -6.43 15.14
C LYS A 366 -3.44 -6.92 14.00
N SER A 367 -3.93 -6.80 12.78
CA SER A 367 -3.25 -7.20 11.54
C SER A 367 -2.66 -5.97 10.85
N VAL A 368 -1.62 -6.18 10.05
CA VAL A 368 -1.04 -5.17 9.15
C VAL A 368 -1.64 -5.31 7.76
N LYS A 369 -1.62 -4.24 6.97
CA LYS A 369 -2.10 -4.21 5.58
C LYS A 369 -1.17 -3.43 4.68
N PHE A 370 -0.87 -4.00 3.52
CA PHE A 370 -0.10 -3.31 2.48
C PHE A 370 -0.92 -2.16 1.91
N TYR A 371 -0.42 -0.93 2.09
CA TYR A 371 -1.12 0.29 1.71
C TYR A 371 -1.17 0.45 0.18
N ASP A 372 -0.01 0.42 -0.46
CA ASP A 372 0.20 1.02 -1.80
C ASP A 372 -0.20 0.13 -3.00
N ASN A 373 -1.18 -0.75 -2.78
CA ASN A 373 -1.74 -1.67 -3.79
C ASN A 373 -2.38 -0.97 -4.99
N TRP A 374 -2.70 0.33 -4.91
CA TRP A 374 -3.21 1.06 -6.06
C TRP A 374 -2.11 1.38 -7.10
N VAL A 375 -0.88 1.65 -6.64
CA VAL A 375 0.31 1.84 -7.49
C VAL A 375 0.92 0.49 -7.87
N SER A 376 1.07 -0.41 -6.89
CA SER A 376 1.82 -1.64 -7.06
C SER A 376 1.16 -2.66 -8.00
N ARG A 377 1.95 -3.27 -8.89
CA ARG A 377 1.51 -4.32 -9.81
C ARG A 377 2.53 -5.45 -9.84
N SER A 378 2.08 -6.70 -9.73
CA SER A 378 2.95 -7.86 -9.84
C SER A 378 3.53 -8.00 -11.24
N ILE A 379 4.48 -8.92 -11.43
CA ILE A 379 5.13 -9.13 -12.73
C ILE A 379 4.16 -9.62 -13.81
N SER A 380 3.03 -10.23 -13.44
CA SER A 380 1.92 -10.58 -14.34
C SER A 380 1.08 -9.37 -14.79
N GLY A 381 1.23 -8.23 -14.10
CA GLY A 381 0.47 -7.01 -14.29
C GLY A 381 -0.81 -6.91 -13.43
N ASN A 382 -1.09 -7.85 -12.53
CA ASN A 382 -2.21 -7.78 -11.58
C ASN A 382 -1.89 -6.85 -10.38
N MET A 383 -2.87 -6.60 -9.50
CA MET A 383 -2.63 -5.94 -8.20
C MET A 383 -2.11 -6.98 -7.18
N LEU A 384 -1.21 -6.59 -6.26
CA LEU A 384 -0.58 -7.54 -5.32
C LEU A 384 -1.58 -8.21 -4.37
N ARG A 385 -2.67 -7.51 -4.02
CA ARG A 385 -3.83 -8.05 -3.30
C ARG A 385 -5.12 -7.68 -4.02
N ALA A 386 -6.11 -8.57 -4.01
CA ALA A 386 -7.37 -8.36 -4.71
C ALA A 386 -8.13 -7.10 -4.23
N ARG A 387 -8.73 -6.33 -5.16
CA ARG A 387 -9.50 -5.11 -4.84
C ARG A 387 -10.94 -5.40 -4.36
N LEU A 388 -11.53 -6.53 -4.76
CA LEU A 388 -12.89 -6.94 -4.42
C LEU A 388 -12.98 -7.93 -3.24
N ASP A 389 -11.94 -8.03 -2.41
CA ASP A 389 -12.01 -8.80 -1.17
C ASP A 389 -12.63 -7.95 -0.05
N VAL A 390 -13.96 -8.06 0.11
CA VAL A 390 -14.74 -7.35 1.14
C VAL A 390 -14.42 -7.79 2.58
N PHE A 391 -13.73 -8.92 2.75
CA PHE A 391 -13.26 -9.42 4.04
C PHE A 391 -11.74 -9.22 4.23
N SER A 392 -11.06 -8.54 3.30
CA SER A 392 -9.59 -8.35 3.32
C SER A 392 -9.06 -7.85 4.66
N GLU A 393 -9.66 -6.81 5.28
CA GLU A 393 -9.23 -6.29 6.59
C GLU A 393 -9.22 -7.35 7.72
N ALA A 394 -9.96 -8.46 7.60
CA ALA A 394 -9.92 -9.59 8.53
C ALA A 394 -8.81 -10.61 8.23
N ARG A 395 -8.30 -10.66 7.00
CA ARG A 395 -7.24 -11.59 6.56
C ARG A 395 -5.86 -11.18 7.08
N ASP A 396 -4.93 -12.12 7.12
CA ASP A 396 -3.51 -11.82 7.37
C ASP A 396 -2.95 -11.03 6.17
N GLY A 397 -2.52 -9.79 6.39
CA GLY A 397 -2.07 -8.90 5.31
C GLY A 397 -0.67 -9.16 4.77
N VAL A 398 0.09 -10.09 5.36
CA VAL A 398 1.31 -10.62 4.74
C VAL A 398 0.95 -11.81 3.85
N ALA A 399 0.07 -12.70 4.30
CA ALA A 399 -0.32 -13.88 3.55
C ALA A 399 -1.25 -13.62 2.34
N GLU A 400 -1.95 -12.48 2.29
CA GLU A 400 -2.81 -12.09 1.15
C GLU A 400 -2.04 -11.53 -0.07
N LEU A 401 -0.74 -11.27 0.07
CA LEU A 401 0.07 -10.71 -1.02
C LEU A 401 0.49 -11.83 -1.98
N PHE A 402 0.27 -11.57 -3.28
CA PHE A 402 0.45 -12.54 -4.35
C PHE A 402 -0.40 -13.82 -4.14
N ASP A 403 -1.54 -13.72 -3.45
CA ASP A 403 -2.42 -14.87 -3.18
C ASP A 403 -3.28 -15.32 -4.38
N GLN A 404 -3.16 -14.64 -5.52
CA GLN A 404 -4.00 -14.86 -6.69
C GLN A 404 -3.44 -15.97 -7.60
N PRO A 405 -4.29 -16.72 -8.33
CA PRO A 405 -3.84 -17.75 -9.27
C PRO A 405 -2.94 -17.16 -10.39
N GLY A 406 -1.79 -17.78 -10.62
CA GLY A 406 -0.77 -17.32 -11.57
C GLY A 406 0.31 -16.44 -10.94
N GLU A 407 0.23 -16.14 -9.65
CA GLU A 407 1.25 -15.38 -8.90
C GLU A 407 2.19 -16.29 -8.08
N GLU A 408 2.09 -17.61 -8.21
CA GLU A 408 2.88 -18.63 -7.47
C GLU A 408 4.38 -18.28 -7.35
N PRO A 409 5.11 -17.91 -8.43
CA PRO A 409 6.54 -17.61 -8.34
C PRO A 409 6.83 -16.40 -7.44
N SER A 410 6.06 -15.32 -7.62
CA SER A 410 6.20 -14.10 -6.82
C SER A 410 5.81 -14.33 -5.36
N ARG A 411 4.75 -15.10 -5.12
CA ARG A 411 4.26 -15.46 -3.79
C ARG A 411 5.26 -16.29 -2.99
N ASP A 412 5.84 -17.30 -3.63
CA ASP A 412 6.71 -18.24 -2.94
C ASP A 412 8.06 -17.57 -2.57
N ARG A 413 8.57 -16.65 -3.42
CA ARG A 413 9.65 -15.71 -3.07
C ARG A 413 9.25 -14.75 -1.93
N PHE A 414 8.10 -14.10 -2.04
CA PHE A 414 7.61 -13.13 -1.05
C PHE A 414 7.49 -13.75 0.35
N ARG A 415 6.91 -14.95 0.44
CA ARG A 415 6.73 -15.70 1.70
C ARG A 415 8.05 -16.02 2.40
N ARG A 416 9.14 -16.18 1.63
CA ARG A 416 10.52 -16.41 2.09
C ARG A 416 11.29 -15.12 2.39
N GLY A 417 10.68 -13.95 2.19
CA GLY A 417 11.33 -12.66 2.38
C GLY A 417 12.29 -12.24 1.25
N LEU A 418 12.35 -13.02 0.15
CA LEU A 418 13.27 -12.76 -0.97
C LEU A 418 12.77 -11.60 -1.85
N PRO A 419 13.67 -10.81 -2.48
CA PRO A 419 13.29 -9.77 -3.43
C PRO A 419 12.42 -10.31 -4.56
N VAL A 420 11.32 -9.64 -4.87
CA VAL A 420 10.25 -10.12 -5.76
C VAL A 420 10.14 -9.23 -7.00
N PRO A 421 10.31 -9.76 -8.23
CA PRO A 421 10.03 -9.02 -9.46
C PRO A 421 8.58 -8.55 -9.54
N VAL A 422 8.41 -7.31 -10.02
CA VAL A 422 7.12 -6.63 -10.17
C VAL A 422 7.10 -5.78 -11.44
N TYR A 423 5.92 -5.32 -11.88
CA TYR A 423 5.83 -4.33 -12.94
C TYR A 423 6.00 -2.90 -12.43
N SER A 424 5.34 -2.56 -11.32
CA SER A 424 5.39 -1.21 -10.74
C SER A 424 5.22 -1.27 -9.23
N CYS A 425 5.78 -0.30 -8.52
CA CYS A 425 5.64 -0.11 -7.08
C CYS A 425 6.06 1.31 -6.70
N TRP A 426 5.83 1.72 -5.44
CA TRP A 426 6.29 2.99 -4.89
C TRP A 426 6.56 2.84 -3.39
N ASN A 427 5.53 2.47 -2.63
CA ASN A 427 5.63 1.78 -1.35
C ASN A 427 6.41 2.54 -0.26
N GLY A 428 6.18 3.86 -0.15
CA GLY A 428 6.79 4.69 0.88
C GLY A 428 8.27 5.02 0.66
N MET A 429 9.06 4.11 0.09
CA MET A 429 10.46 4.33 -0.25
C MET A 429 10.87 3.50 -1.47
N LEU A 430 11.58 4.13 -2.42
CA LEU A 430 11.92 3.57 -3.73
C LEU A 430 13.31 4.02 -4.20
N ALA A 431 14.21 3.07 -4.44
CA ALA A 431 15.52 3.29 -5.07
C ALA A 431 15.44 3.07 -6.59
N LEU A 432 15.84 4.06 -7.38
CA LEU A 432 15.81 4.05 -8.85
C LEU A 432 17.19 4.30 -9.42
N LYS A 433 17.54 3.64 -10.53
CA LYS A 433 18.65 4.09 -11.37
C LYS A 433 18.36 5.53 -11.83
N ALA A 434 19.31 6.44 -11.64
CA ALA A 434 19.15 7.86 -11.96
C ALA A 434 19.11 8.14 -13.48
N GLU A 435 19.68 7.23 -14.28
CA GLU A 435 19.88 7.40 -15.72
C GLU A 435 18.65 7.85 -16.53
N PRO A 436 17.44 7.30 -16.36
CA PRO A 436 16.27 7.73 -17.14
C PRO A 436 15.88 9.19 -16.90
N PHE A 437 16.26 9.80 -15.78
CA PHE A 437 16.00 11.21 -15.46
C PHE A 437 16.99 12.18 -16.13
N ARG A 438 18.16 11.69 -16.59
CA ARG A 438 19.21 12.51 -17.25
C ARG A 438 19.29 12.34 -18.76
N THR A 439 18.97 11.17 -19.32
CA THR A 439 18.96 10.92 -20.77
C THR A 439 17.58 10.53 -21.29
N THR A 440 17.37 10.65 -22.61
CA THR A 440 16.28 10.11 -23.44
C THR A 440 16.45 8.64 -23.88
N ASP A 441 17.64 8.05 -23.70
CA ASP A 441 18.04 6.81 -24.38
C ASP A 441 17.31 5.54 -23.90
N ILE A 442 17.43 4.47 -24.69
CA ILE A 442 17.04 3.10 -24.34
C ILE A 442 18.11 2.51 -23.41
N ASN A 443 17.71 1.67 -22.44
CA ASN A 443 18.64 0.95 -21.56
C ASN A 443 19.66 0.14 -22.38
N PRO A 444 20.98 0.24 -22.14
CA PRO A 444 21.99 -0.49 -22.91
C PRO A 444 21.75 -2.02 -22.95
N ARG A 445 21.26 -2.61 -21.86
CA ARG A 445 20.92 -4.05 -21.78
C ARG A 445 19.68 -4.42 -22.62
N ALA A 446 18.81 -3.45 -22.92
CA ALA A 446 17.68 -3.64 -23.83
C ALA A 446 18.11 -3.48 -25.30
N SER A 447 19.05 -2.57 -25.58
CA SER A 447 19.68 -2.46 -26.90
C SER A 447 20.41 -3.76 -27.30
N GLN A 448 21.21 -4.32 -26.39
CA GLN A 448 21.90 -5.61 -26.58
C GLN A 448 20.92 -6.77 -26.89
N ARG A 449 19.75 -6.80 -26.24
CA ARG A 449 18.70 -7.82 -26.47
C ARG A 449 18.03 -7.74 -27.84
N LEU A 450 18.08 -6.60 -28.53
CA LEU A 450 17.43 -6.41 -29.84
C LEU A 450 18.32 -6.78 -31.04
N GLY A 451 19.64 -6.82 -30.85
CA GLY A 451 20.63 -7.13 -31.89
C GLY A 451 20.72 -6.07 -33.01
N PRO A 452 21.68 -6.21 -33.94
CA PRO A 452 21.92 -5.21 -34.99
C PRO A 452 20.78 -5.06 -36.02
N THR A 453 19.93 -6.09 -36.17
CA THR A 453 18.89 -6.16 -37.19
C THR A 453 17.51 -5.70 -36.71
N GLY A 454 17.34 -5.40 -35.41
CA GLY A 454 16.08 -4.90 -34.83
C GLY A 454 14.89 -5.88 -34.90
N ALA A 455 15.09 -7.12 -35.36
CA ALA A 455 14.05 -8.11 -35.63
C ALA A 455 13.50 -8.82 -34.38
N GLY A 456 13.46 -8.13 -33.23
CA GLY A 456 12.88 -8.62 -31.98
C GLY A 456 11.35 -8.53 -31.98
N GLY A 457 10.67 -9.66 -31.75
CA GLY A 457 9.22 -9.78 -31.90
C GLY A 457 8.37 -8.85 -31.02
N GLY A 458 7.81 -7.79 -31.60
CA GLY A 458 6.60 -7.10 -31.11
C GLY A 458 6.74 -6.10 -29.96
N VAL A 459 7.90 -6.04 -29.28
CA VAL A 459 8.22 -5.09 -28.19
C VAL A 459 9.43 -4.22 -28.60
N GLY A 460 9.18 -3.25 -29.48
CA GLY A 460 10.18 -2.25 -29.84
C GLY A 460 10.30 -1.18 -28.76
N PHE A 461 11.33 -1.25 -27.93
CA PHE A 461 11.75 -0.14 -27.06
C PHE A 461 12.09 1.09 -27.92
N ARG A 462 11.86 2.30 -27.38
CA ARG A 462 12.08 3.55 -28.11
C ARG A 462 12.81 4.58 -27.27
N THR A 463 13.60 5.42 -27.92
CA THR A 463 14.11 6.66 -27.34
C THR A 463 12.93 7.58 -26.97
N ALA A 464 13.05 8.29 -25.86
CA ALA A 464 12.05 9.24 -25.41
C ALA A 464 12.25 10.62 -26.05
N GLN A 465 11.19 11.43 -26.11
CA GLN A 465 11.24 12.82 -26.56
C GLN A 465 11.85 13.77 -25.50
N ALA A 466 11.90 13.34 -24.24
CA ALA A 466 12.50 14.05 -23.11
C ALA A 466 12.91 13.01 -22.04
N PRO A 467 13.85 13.34 -21.14
CA PRO A 467 14.14 12.49 -19.97
C PRO A 467 12.89 12.25 -19.12
N THR A 468 12.88 11.13 -18.40
CA THR A 468 11.75 10.68 -17.60
C THR A 468 11.44 11.68 -16.47
N ARG A 469 10.15 11.91 -16.20
CA ARG A 469 9.64 12.80 -15.15
C ARG A 469 8.34 12.22 -14.58
N PHE A 470 7.95 12.62 -13.37
CA PHE A 470 6.57 12.37 -12.92
C PHE A 470 5.59 13.16 -13.80
N ARG A 471 4.42 12.58 -14.09
CA ARG A 471 3.36 13.20 -14.91
C ARG A 471 2.00 12.57 -14.62
N SER A 472 0.91 13.26 -14.96
CA SER A 472 -0.41 12.62 -15.05
C SER A 472 -0.60 11.96 -16.42
N ALA A 473 -1.34 10.85 -16.46
CA ALA A 473 -1.79 10.21 -17.69
C ALA A 473 -2.94 10.98 -18.38
N LEU A 474 -3.58 11.95 -17.70
CA LEU A 474 -4.71 12.73 -18.24
C LEU A 474 -4.44 13.43 -19.58
N ARG A 475 -3.17 13.64 -19.93
CA ARG A 475 -2.73 14.32 -21.16
C ARG A 475 -2.31 13.34 -22.27
N SER A 476 -2.52 12.03 -22.08
CA SER A 476 -2.02 10.98 -22.97
C SER A 476 -3.10 9.93 -23.24
N LEU A 477 -3.71 9.98 -24.43
CA LEU A 477 -4.77 9.06 -24.83
C LEU A 477 -4.27 7.60 -24.82
N GLY A 478 -5.12 6.69 -24.35
CA GLY A 478 -4.80 5.26 -24.24
C GLY A 478 -4.01 4.85 -22.99
N GLU A 479 -3.48 5.80 -22.22
CA GLU A 479 -2.80 5.49 -20.95
C GLU A 479 -3.79 5.27 -19.79
N CYS A 480 -3.40 4.44 -18.82
CA CYS A 480 -4.16 4.32 -17.58
C CYS A 480 -4.08 5.59 -16.72
N ALA A 481 -5.25 6.16 -16.37
CA ALA A 481 -5.41 7.24 -15.38
C ALA A 481 -5.13 6.77 -13.94
N ALA A 482 -3.95 6.21 -13.69
CA ALA A 482 -3.43 5.82 -12.39
C ALA A 482 -2.53 6.92 -11.79
N SER A 483 -1.92 6.63 -10.65
CA SER A 483 -0.87 7.45 -10.05
C SER A 483 0.31 7.70 -11.01
N GLU A 484 0.84 8.91 -10.91
CA GLU A 484 2.11 9.42 -11.39
C GLU A 484 3.31 8.48 -11.10
N CYS A 485 3.26 7.73 -9.99
CA CYS A 485 4.28 6.74 -9.66
C CYS A 485 4.17 5.48 -10.54
N LYS A 486 2.96 5.13 -10.99
CA LYS A 486 2.74 4.04 -11.95
C LYS A 486 3.08 4.47 -13.38
N THR A 487 2.84 5.73 -13.75
CA THR A 487 3.27 6.25 -15.07
C THR A 487 4.78 6.35 -15.15
N LEU A 488 5.47 6.68 -14.05
CA LEU A 488 6.94 6.63 -13.96
C LEU A 488 7.47 5.23 -14.32
N ALA A 489 6.92 4.18 -13.72
CA ALA A 489 7.26 2.80 -14.07
C ALA A 489 7.02 2.52 -15.57
N ARG A 490 5.87 2.95 -16.12
CA ARG A 490 5.59 2.76 -17.55
C ARG A 490 6.61 3.45 -18.46
N ASP A 491 7.08 4.65 -18.13
CA ASP A 491 8.11 5.34 -18.91
C ASP A 491 9.51 4.70 -18.77
N PHE A 492 9.83 4.06 -17.64
CA PHE A 492 11.02 3.21 -17.49
C PHE A 492 10.91 1.96 -18.39
N TRP A 493 9.81 1.20 -18.28
CA TRP A 493 9.57 -0.02 -19.07
C TRP A 493 9.55 0.25 -20.59
N ALA A 494 8.95 1.35 -21.05
CA ALA A 494 8.91 1.72 -22.47
C ALA A 494 10.31 1.98 -23.08
N ARG A 495 11.31 2.25 -22.22
CA ARG A 495 12.72 2.47 -22.57
C ARG A 495 13.63 1.28 -22.22
N GLY A 496 13.07 0.14 -21.80
CA GLY A 496 13.84 -1.05 -21.46
C GLY A 496 14.54 -1.01 -20.10
N TYR A 497 14.13 -0.11 -19.21
CA TYR A 497 14.47 -0.14 -17.79
C TYR A 497 13.41 -1.01 -17.08
N ASP A 498 13.40 -2.29 -17.45
CA ASP A 498 12.33 -3.26 -17.23
C ASP A 498 12.53 -4.14 -15.97
N ARG A 499 13.59 -3.92 -15.18
CA ARG A 499 13.85 -4.70 -13.97
C ARG A 499 13.40 -3.96 -12.72
N TRP A 500 12.14 -4.15 -12.37
CA TRP A 500 11.50 -3.60 -11.17
C TRP A 500 11.31 -4.70 -10.12
N LEU A 501 11.64 -4.43 -8.86
CA LEU A 501 11.44 -5.36 -7.74
C LEU A 501 10.87 -4.69 -6.48
N ILE A 502 10.29 -5.51 -5.61
CA ILE A 502 9.96 -5.19 -4.22
C ILE A 502 10.90 -5.96 -3.30
N VAL A 503 11.35 -5.33 -2.22
CA VAL A 503 12.18 -5.96 -1.18
C VAL A 503 11.33 -6.19 0.08
N PRO A 504 10.92 -7.44 0.40
CA PRO A 504 10.05 -7.70 1.55
C PRO A 504 10.69 -7.38 2.91
N THR A 505 12.03 -7.35 2.98
CA THR A 505 12.79 -7.04 4.19
C THR A 505 12.84 -5.53 4.51
N VAL A 506 12.56 -4.66 3.55
CA VAL A 506 12.62 -3.19 3.71
C VAL A 506 11.22 -2.67 4.06
N ARG A 507 11.07 -1.96 5.18
CA ARG A 507 9.77 -1.50 5.68
C ARG A 507 9.67 0.03 5.65
N ALA A 508 8.52 0.53 5.21
CA ALA A 508 8.06 1.89 5.42
C ALA A 508 6.69 1.83 6.12
N THR A 509 6.43 2.69 7.10
CA THR A 509 5.11 2.80 7.71
C THR A 509 4.66 4.23 7.93
N TYR A 510 3.35 4.46 7.88
CA TYR A 510 2.74 5.75 8.21
C TYR A 510 2.48 5.95 9.72
N VAL A 511 2.66 4.89 10.52
CA VAL A 511 2.52 4.93 11.99
C VAL A 511 3.65 4.12 12.62
N GLN A 512 4.31 4.68 13.63
CA GLN A 512 5.49 4.08 14.27
C GLN A 512 5.18 2.72 14.92
N SER A 513 3.98 2.55 15.49
CA SER A 513 3.49 1.27 16.06
C SER A 513 3.41 0.13 15.05
N THR A 514 3.20 0.45 13.77
CA THR A 514 3.15 -0.54 12.70
C THR A 514 4.52 -1.11 12.37
N TYR A 515 5.60 -0.32 12.51
CA TYR A 515 6.95 -0.72 12.07
C TYR A 515 7.47 -1.93 12.86
N THR A 516 7.26 -1.94 14.18
CA THR A 516 7.69 -3.02 15.10
C THR A 516 6.70 -4.19 15.17
N HIS A 517 5.73 -4.27 14.25
CA HIS A 517 4.69 -5.29 14.31
C HIS A 517 5.25 -6.72 14.13
N PRO A 518 4.87 -7.71 14.98
CA PRO A 518 5.45 -9.07 14.96
C PRO A 518 5.38 -9.80 13.61
N ARG A 519 4.32 -9.59 12.81
CA ARG A 519 4.23 -10.16 11.45
C ARG A 519 5.27 -9.59 10.48
N LEU A 520 5.68 -8.33 10.65
CA LEU A 520 6.70 -7.69 9.82
C LEU A 520 8.10 -8.09 10.27
N LEU A 521 8.34 -8.18 11.58
CA LEU A 521 9.59 -8.76 12.12
C LEU A 521 9.78 -10.21 11.65
N SER A 522 8.72 -11.01 11.68
CA SER A 522 8.69 -12.38 11.12
C SER A 522 8.90 -12.43 9.61
N LEU A 523 8.57 -11.39 8.83
CA LEU A 523 8.81 -11.37 7.38
C LEU A 523 10.29 -11.14 7.07
N ILE A 524 10.99 -10.34 7.88
CA ILE A 524 12.43 -10.08 7.69
C ILE A 524 13.28 -11.33 7.95
N SER A 525 13.08 -12.00 9.09
CA SER A 525 13.95 -13.10 9.50
C SER A 525 13.91 -14.31 8.56
N ARG A 526 12.81 -14.51 7.82
CA ARG A 526 12.65 -15.62 6.86
C ARG A 526 13.71 -15.64 5.76
N ALA A 527 14.18 -14.49 5.31
CA ALA A 527 15.20 -14.44 4.27
C ALA A 527 16.54 -15.02 4.77
N GLN A 528 16.86 -14.80 6.04
CA GLN A 528 18.07 -15.37 6.67
C GLN A 528 17.86 -16.86 6.98
N ALA A 529 16.74 -17.24 7.58
CA ALA A 529 16.40 -18.63 7.90
C ALA A 529 16.38 -19.54 6.66
N PHE A 530 15.69 -19.13 5.58
CA PHE A 530 15.60 -19.90 4.33
C PHE A 530 16.98 -20.09 3.66
N LEU A 531 17.86 -19.08 3.73
CA LEU A 531 19.21 -19.17 3.17
C LEU A 531 20.20 -19.92 4.07
N ALA A 532 19.92 -20.03 5.37
CA ALA A 532 20.62 -20.91 6.30
C ALA A 532 20.18 -22.39 6.20
N GLY A 533 19.12 -22.68 5.43
CA GLY A 533 18.56 -24.03 5.32
C GLY A 533 17.63 -24.43 6.47
N GLU A 534 17.23 -23.50 7.33
CA GLU A 534 16.22 -23.73 8.37
C GLU A 534 14.86 -24.03 7.71
N GLU A 535 14.15 -25.06 8.19
CA GLU A 535 13.06 -25.70 7.45
C GLU A 535 11.94 -24.74 7.03
N SER A 536 11.68 -24.70 5.71
CA SER A 536 10.52 -24.00 5.16
C SER A 536 9.30 -24.93 5.16
N PRO A 537 8.13 -24.51 5.68
CA PRO A 537 6.91 -25.34 5.66
C PRO A 537 6.33 -25.54 4.24
N ASP A 538 6.71 -24.69 3.27
CA ASP A 538 6.44 -24.91 1.85
C ASP A 538 7.64 -25.69 1.26
N SER A 539 7.46 -26.94 0.82
CA SER A 539 8.50 -27.94 0.49
C SER A 539 9.44 -27.66 -0.70
N LYS A 540 9.57 -26.40 -1.15
CA LYS A 540 10.47 -25.99 -2.24
C LYS A 540 11.87 -25.63 -1.73
N SER A 541 12.87 -26.30 -2.31
CA SER A 541 14.31 -26.14 -2.01
C SER A 541 14.88 -24.79 -2.51
N PRO A 542 15.92 -24.23 -1.83
CA PRO A 542 16.73 -23.13 -2.36
C PRO A 542 17.41 -23.40 -3.72
N ALA A 543 17.46 -24.66 -4.16
CA ALA A 543 17.97 -25.04 -5.49
C ALA A 543 17.00 -24.76 -6.65
N ASP A 544 15.75 -24.36 -6.37
CA ASP A 544 14.82 -23.86 -7.38
C ASP A 544 15.32 -22.50 -7.92
N PRO A 545 15.59 -22.33 -9.24
CA PRO A 545 16.04 -21.05 -9.81
C PRO A 545 15.08 -19.88 -9.52
N VAL A 546 13.77 -20.15 -9.38
CA VAL A 546 12.76 -19.16 -8.99
C VAL A 546 12.98 -18.66 -7.56
N LEU A 547 13.65 -19.43 -6.70
CA LEU A 547 13.93 -19.11 -5.29
C LEU A 547 15.39 -18.70 -5.01
N ALA A 548 16.22 -18.55 -6.05
CA ALA A 548 17.61 -18.11 -5.91
C ALA A 548 17.71 -16.72 -5.22
N PRO A 549 18.75 -16.45 -4.40
CA PRO A 549 18.88 -15.16 -3.68
C PRO A 549 18.96 -13.98 -4.64
N ARG A 550 19.68 -14.18 -5.76
CA ARG A 550 19.82 -13.26 -6.87
C ARG A 550 18.85 -13.66 -7.98
N ILE A 551 18.11 -12.70 -8.52
CA ILE A 551 17.09 -12.92 -9.54
C ILE A 551 17.77 -13.18 -10.89
N ASP A 552 17.55 -14.36 -11.48
CA ASP A 552 17.85 -14.61 -12.89
C ASP A 552 16.72 -14.03 -13.76
N TRP A 553 16.92 -12.81 -14.25
CA TRP A 553 15.98 -12.10 -15.12
C TRP A 553 15.82 -12.70 -16.53
N SER A 554 16.46 -13.83 -16.85
CA SER A 554 16.20 -14.58 -18.09
C SER A 554 15.06 -15.59 -17.96
N LEU A 555 14.66 -15.93 -16.73
CA LEU A 555 13.58 -16.90 -16.45
C LEU A 555 12.21 -16.44 -17.00
N PRO A 556 11.39 -17.35 -17.56
CA PRO A 556 10.11 -17.01 -18.18
C PRO A 556 9.10 -16.40 -17.20
N GLU A 557 9.19 -16.74 -15.92
CA GLU A 557 8.36 -16.21 -14.81
C GLU A 557 8.49 -14.70 -14.66
N TRP A 558 9.66 -14.14 -14.99
CA TRP A 558 9.94 -12.70 -14.85
C TRP A 558 9.77 -11.92 -16.16
N THR A 559 9.17 -12.55 -17.17
CA THR A 559 8.90 -11.89 -18.45
C THR A 559 7.83 -10.81 -18.35
N ALA A 560 7.87 -9.92 -19.32
CA ALA A 560 7.10 -8.69 -19.32
C ALA A 560 5.56 -8.94 -19.36
N PRO A 561 4.73 -8.28 -18.51
CA PRO A 561 3.29 -8.50 -18.43
C PRO A 561 2.50 -8.10 -19.70
N LYS A 562 1.95 -9.09 -20.42
CA LYS A 562 1.21 -8.91 -21.69
C LYS A 562 0.23 -7.72 -21.69
N ASN A 563 -0.52 -7.52 -20.60
CA ASN A 563 -1.28 -6.30 -20.34
C ASN A 563 -1.37 -6.04 -18.82
N VAL A 564 -1.17 -4.80 -18.38
CA VAL A 564 -1.19 -4.41 -16.96
C VAL A 564 -2.57 -3.92 -16.54
N MET A 565 -3.02 -4.30 -15.34
CA MET A 565 -4.30 -3.90 -14.78
C MET A 565 -4.33 -2.39 -14.50
N CYS A 566 -5.33 -1.74 -15.07
CA CYS A 566 -5.66 -0.34 -14.83
C CYS A 566 -6.87 -0.24 -13.90
N TRP A 567 -6.77 0.70 -12.96
CA TRP A 567 -7.85 1.12 -12.08
C TRP A 567 -7.77 2.64 -12.01
N SER A 568 -8.59 3.31 -12.80
CA SER A 568 -8.54 4.76 -12.92
C SER A 568 -8.85 5.43 -11.58
N TRP A 569 -8.17 6.53 -11.28
CA TRP A 569 -8.57 7.38 -10.17
C TRP A 569 -10.00 7.90 -10.42
N ALA A 570 -10.79 8.02 -9.36
CA ALA A 570 -12.07 8.71 -9.41
C ALA A 570 -12.17 9.65 -8.21
N ARG A 571 -12.66 10.85 -8.49
CA ARG A 571 -12.91 11.88 -7.49
C ARG A 571 -14.25 11.60 -6.79
N GLY A 572 -14.32 11.84 -5.49
CA GLY A 572 -15.55 11.68 -4.70
C GLY A 572 -15.99 10.22 -4.52
N PHE A 573 -17.24 10.02 -4.11
CA PHE A 573 -17.82 8.68 -3.89
C PHE A 573 -18.02 7.93 -5.20
N HIS A 574 -17.55 6.68 -5.26
CA HIS A 574 -17.68 5.77 -6.39
C HIS A 574 -17.69 4.31 -5.90
N ILE A 575 -18.26 3.40 -6.70
CA ILE A 575 -18.28 1.96 -6.42
C ILE A 575 -17.34 1.27 -7.41
N ASP A 576 -16.33 0.56 -6.89
CA ASP A 576 -15.28 -0.08 -7.68
C ASP A 576 -15.61 -1.52 -8.07
N LEU A 577 -16.59 -1.68 -8.96
CA LEU A 577 -16.89 -2.98 -9.57
C LEU A 577 -15.87 -3.31 -10.66
N GLN A 578 -15.22 -4.48 -10.57
CA GLN A 578 -14.17 -4.93 -11.52
C GLN A 578 -14.65 -4.83 -12.97
N TRP A 579 -15.81 -5.39 -13.27
CA TRP A 579 -16.40 -5.43 -14.61
C TRP A 579 -16.85 -4.07 -15.18
N TRP A 580 -16.80 -2.97 -14.40
CA TRP A 580 -17.14 -1.62 -14.87
C TRP A 580 -15.95 -0.65 -14.89
N ARG A 581 -14.92 -0.86 -14.06
CA ARG A 581 -13.82 0.12 -13.91
C ARG A 581 -12.40 -0.46 -14.08
N MET A 582 -12.25 -1.79 -14.12
CA MET A 582 -10.97 -2.40 -14.46
C MET A 582 -10.79 -2.39 -15.98
N THR A 583 -9.80 -1.67 -16.48
CA THR A 583 -9.29 -1.83 -17.86
C THR A 583 -7.92 -2.53 -17.83
N ARG A 584 -7.42 -2.96 -18.99
CA ARG A 584 -6.06 -3.48 -19.14
C ARG A 584 -5.34 -2.66 -20.21
N GLU A 585 -4.16 -2.12 -19.87
CA GLU A 585 -3.33 -1.33 -20.78
C GLU A 585 -2.14 -2.16 -21.29
N ARG A 586 -1.58 -1.80 -22.45
CA ARG A 586 -0.32 -2.39 -22.94
C ARG A 586 0.86 -1.57 -22.42
N PRO A 587 1.63 -2.06 -21.43
CA PRO A 587 2.68 -1.28 -20.77
C PRO A 587 3.69 -0.58 -21.71
N TRP A 588 4.26 -1.27 -22.70
CA TRP A 588 5.27 -0.70 -23.61
C TRP A 588 4.71 0.04 -24.83
N ARG A 589 3.40 0.02 -25.09
CA ARG A 589 2.83 0.79 -26.22
C ARG A 589 2.35 2.15 -25.72
N ARG A 590 2.96 3.20 -26.26
CA ARG A 590 2.32 4.52 -26.42
C ARG A 590 1.43 4.47 -27.65
#